data_AF-A0A6I1JER2-F1
#
_entry.id   AF-A0A6I1JER2-F1
#
_cell.length_a   1.000
_cell.length_b   1.000
_cell.length_c   1.000
_cell.angle_alpha   90.00
_cell.angle_beta   90.00
_cell.angle_gamma   90.00
#
_symmetry.space_group_name_H-M   'P 1'
#
loop_
_entity.id
_entity.type
_entity.pdbx_description
1 polymer ?
#
loop_
_entity_poly.entity_id
_entity_poly.type
_entity_poly.pdbx_seq_one_letter_code
_entity_poly.pdbx_strand_id
1 'polypeptide(L)'
;INGFVDAYNAVSLSAVACVGADDLDRAPGPFAFRFSRASDTFIDMAAEAGEDPNDPPKEGEVVYAGAGHVLCRRWNWRQDARSILTPATSRAILTIQTNGWGDLDAAVADAQDLIGRFCGGRIAVAIADRNNPSVTVV
;
A
#
# COMPACT_ATOMS: atom_id res chain seq x y z
N ILE A 1 13.96 5.47 6.40
CA ILE A 1 13.14 6.30 5.47
C ILE A 1 12.39 7.37 6.27
N ASN A 2 11.59 6.96 7.26
CA ASN A 2 11.05 7.80 8.34
C ASN A 2 10.38 6.87 9.38
N GLY A 3 9.96 7.41 10.53
CA GLY A 3 9.35 6.61 11.60
C GLY A 3 8.06 5.87 11.22
N PHE A 4 7.27 6.44 10.29
CA PHE A 4 6.05 5.78 9.80
C PHE A 4 6.38 4.53 8.97
N VAL A 5 7.37 4.64 8.09
CA VAL A 5 7.86 3.52 7.29
C VAL A 5 8.50 2.45 8.16
N ASP A 6 9.26 2.86 9.17
CA ASP A 6 9.88 1.92 10.09
C ASP A 6 8.82 1.17 10.93
N ALA A 7 7.74 1.85 11.34
CA ALA A 7 6.63 1.26 12.09
C ALA A 7 5.91 0.15 11.31
N TYR A 8 5.46 0.43 10.07
CA TYR A 8 4.74 -0.60 9.31
C TYR A 8 5.66 -1.74 8.84
N ASN A 9 6.95 -1.47 8.63
CA ASN A 9 7.91 -2.52 8.31
C ASN A 9 8.16 -3.45 9.52
N ALA A 10 8.16 -2.93 10.75
CA ALA A 10 8.22 -3.77 11.94
C ALA A 10 7.02 -4.74 12.01
N VAL A 11 5.81 -4.25 11.71
CA VAL A 11 4.60 -5.09 11.63
C VAL A 11 4.69 -6.12 10.50
N SER A 12 5.15 -5.71 9.31
CA SER A 12 5.36 -6.60 8.16
C SER A 12 6.23 -7.81 8.54
N LEU A 13 7.33 -7.54 9.25
CA LEU A 13 8.27 -8.58 9.71
C LEU A 13 7.69 -9.45 10.82
N SER A 14 7.02 -8.87 11.83
CA SER A 14 6.49 -9.62 12.97
C SER A 14 5.30 -10.49 12.59
N ALA A 15 4.38 -9.95 11.79
CA ALA A 15 3.16 -10.63 11.38
C ALA A 15 3.33 -11.50 10.12
N VAL A 16 4.48 -11.42 9.45
CA VAL A 16 4.73 -12.09 8.16
C VAL A 16 3.66 -11.70 7.13
N ALA A 17 3.32 -10.41 7.10
CA ALA A 17 2.24 -9.85 6.28
C ALA A 17 2.79 -8.92 5.20
N CYS A 18 2.15 -8.87 4.05
CA CYS A 18 2.48 -7.88 3.02
C CYS A 18 1.92 -6.52 3.43
N VAL A 19 2.80 -5.58 3.76
CA VAL A 19 2.42 -4.23 4.18
C VAL A 19 3.02 -3.20 3.24
N GLY A 20 2.20 -2.25 2.79
CA GLY A 20 2.63 -1.15 1.92
C GLY A 20 1.80 0.11 2.15
N ALA A 21 2.39 1.26 1.88
CA ALA A 21 1.77 2.55 2.14
C ALA A 21 1.97 3.54 0.99
N ASP A 22 0.97 4.36 0.76
CA ASP A 22 0.97 5.40 -0.27
C ASP A 22 0.53 6.74 0.33
N ASP A 23 1.09 7.83 -0.20
CA ASP A 23 0.65 9.19 0.08
C ASP A 23 -0.73 9.42 -0.53
N LEU A 24 -1.71 9.62 0.34
CA LEU A 24 -3.13 9.72 -0.03
C LEU A 24 -3.44 11.00 -0.81
N ASP A 25 -2.61 12.04 -0.66
CA ASP A 25 -2.76 13.29 -1.42
C ASP A 25 -2.18 13.15 -2.85
N ARG A 26 -1.37 12.11 -3.09
CA ARG A 26 -0.80 11.77 -4.41
C ARG A 26 -1.47 10.57 -5.07
N ALA A 27 -2.20 9.77 -4.30
CA ALA A 27 -2.90 8.58 -4.75
C ALA A 27 -4.42 8.68 -4.48
N PRO A 28 -5.20 9.34 -5.35
CA PRO A 28 -6.64 9.40 -5.17
C PRO A 28 -7.28 8.00 -5.36
N GLY A 29 -8.17 7.65 -4.44
CA GLY A 29 -9.03 6.48 -4.58
C GLY A 29 -10.15 6.68 -5.63
N PRO A 30 -11.02 5.68 -5.83
CA PRO A 30 -11.11 4.43 -5.07
C PRO A 30 -9.90 3.51 -5.30
N PHE A 31 -9.61 2.70 -4.29
CA PHE A 31 -8.53 1.71 -4.34
C PHE A 31 -9.07 0.31 -4.58
N ALA A 32 -8.36 -0.50 -5.35
CA ALA A 32 -8.76 -1.87 -5.61
C ALA A 32 -7.55 -2.79 -5.84
N PHE A 33 -7.65 -4.00 -5.30
CA PHE A 33 -6.91 -5.15 -5.82
C PHE A 33 -7.68 -5.72 -7.01
N ARG A 34 -7.04 -5.76 -8.17
CA ARG A 34 -7.65 -6.26 -9.40
C ARG A 34 -6.60 -6.76 -10.38
N PHE A 35 -7.04 -7.45 -11.42
CA PHE A 35 -6.19 -7.73 -12.56
C PHE A 35 -5.83 -6.44 -13.32
N SER A 36 -4.65 -6.46 -13.93
CA SER A 36 -4.12 -5.40 -14.76
C SER A 36 -5.01 -5.13 -15.98
N ARG A 37 -4.92 -3.89 -16.47
CA ARG A 37 -5.62 -3.40 -17.65
C ARG A 37 -4.60 -2.82 -18.62
N ALA A 38 -4.88 -2.86 -19.91
CA ALA A 38 -4.01 -2.29 -20.93
C ALA A 38 -3.75 -0.77 -20.75
N SER A 39 -4.66 -0.06 -20.08
CA SER A 39 -4.53 1.37 -19.78
C SER A 39 -3.78 1.67 -18.49
N ASP A 40 -3.34 0.65 -17.74
CA ASP A 40 -2.63 0.86 -16.48
C ASP A 40 -1.24 1.46 -16.73
N THR A 41 -0.89 2.47 -15.94
CA THR A 41 0.44 3.09 -15.96
C THR A 41 1.14 2.83 -14.65
N PHE A 42 2.46 2.64 -14.70
CA PHE A 42 3.31 2.41 -13.54
C PHE A 42 4.72 2.98 -13.79
N ILE A 43 5.27 3.63 -12.78
CA ILE A 43 6.64 4.17 -12.75
C ILE A 43 7.40 3.42 -11.65
N ASP A 44 8.38 2.59 -12.01
CA ASP A 44 9.15 1.82 -11.05
C ASP A 44 10.01 2.75 -10.18
N MET A 45 9.78 2.69 -8.87
CA MET A 45 10.58 3.43 -7.89
C MET A 45 12.03 2.91 -7.80
N ALA A 46 12.27 1.67 -8.21
CA ALA A 46 13.58 1.03 -8.15
C ALA A 46 14.41 1.18 -9.44
N ALA A 47 13.92 1.90 -10.46
CA ALA A 47 14.65 2.13 -11.70
C ALA A 47 15.97 2.87 -11.44
N GLU A 48 17.07 2.38 -12.00
CA GLU A 48 18.39 2.99 -11.85
C GLU A 48 18.57 4.20 -12.78
N ALA A 49 19.59 5.01 -12.50
CA ALA A 49 19.91 6.16 -13.34
C ALA A 49 20.28 5.71 -14.77
N GLY A 50 19.48 6.16 -15.74
CA GLY A 50 19.65 5.81 -17.16
C GLY A 50 18.74 4.69 -17.65
N GLU A 51 17.97 4.06 -16.77
CA GLU A 51 16.90 3.13 -17.15
C GLU A 51 15.60 3.88 -17.45
N ASP A 52 14.73 3.30 -18.28
CA ASP A 52 13.35 3.79 -18.45
C ASP A 52 12.51 3.31 -17.26
N PRO A 53 12.01 4.21 -16.41
CA PRO A 53 11.23 3.81 -15.25
C PRO A 53 9.79 3.41 -15.62
N ASN A 54 9.35 3.59 -16.87
CA ASN A 54 8.02 3.16 -17.30
C ASN A 54 7.97 1.63 -17.39
N ASP A 55 7.31 1.00 -16.41
CA ASP A 55 7.14 -0.46 -16.38
C ASP A 55 5.67 -0.82 -16.08
N PRO A 56 4.75 -0.60 -17.04
CA PRO A 56 3.34 -0.93 -16.86
C PRO A 56 3.15 -2.43 -16.53
N PRO A 57 2.08 -2.79 -15.80
CA PRO A 57 1.83 -4.19 -15.46
C PRO A 57 1.55 -5.04 -16.70
N LYS A 58 2.09 -6.25 -16.71
CA LYS A 58 1.80 -7.29 -17.71
C LYS A 58 0.36 -7.76 -17.56
N GLU A 59 -0.21 -8.26 -18.66
CA GLU A 59 -1.54 -8.84 -18.67
C GLU A 59 -1.67 -9.97 -17.63
N GLY A 60 -2.75 -9.94 -16.85
CA GLY A 60 -3.02 -10.93 -15.80
C GLY A 60 -2.27 -10.71 -14.48
N GLU A 61 -1.41 -9.69 -14.37
CA GLU A 61 -0.85 -9.28 -13.07
C GLU A 61 -1.96 -8.82 -12.13
N VAL A 62 -1.88 -9.18 -10.84
CA VAL A 62 -2.69 -8.55 -9.80
C VAL A 62 -1.99 -7.30 -9.29
N VAL A 63 -2.71 -6.19 -9.36
CA VAL A 63 -2.23 -4.86 -9.01
C VAL A 63 -3.07 -4.26 -7.89
N TYR A 64 -2.44 -3.45 -7.05
CA TYR A 64 -3.11 -2.47 -6.21
C TYR A 64 -3.18 -1.16 -6.98
N ALA A 65 -4.39 -0.70 -7.29
CA ALA A 65 -4.61 0.46 -8.13
C ALA A 65 -5.46 1.51 -7.42
N GLY A 66 -5.09 2.77 -7.60
CA GLY A 66 -5.95 3.92 -7.35
C GLY A 66 -6.75 4.32 -8.58
N ALA A 67 -7.37 5.49 -8.55
CA ALA A 67 -8.17 6.00 -9.67
C ALA A 67 -7.31 6.41 -10.89
N GLY A 68 -6.12 6.94 -10.65
CA GLY A 68 -5.27 7.49 -11.71
C GLY A 68 -4.22 6.53 -12.26
N HIS A 69 -3.68 5.64 -11.43
CA HIS A 69 -2.59 4.75 -11.80
C HIS A 69 -2.49 3.53 -10.87
N VAL A 70 -1.64 2.58 -11.25
CA VAL A 70 -1.28 1.45 -10.37
C VAL A 70 -0.33 1.96 -9.30
N LEU A 71 -0.66 1.70 -8.04
CA LEU A 71 0.14 2.08 -6.87
C LEU A 71 1.17 0.99 -6.54
N CYS A 72 0.81 -0.27 -6.75
CA CYS A 72 1.71 -1.39 -6.51
C CYS A 72 1.41 -2.57 -7.45
N ARG A 73 2.47 -3.18 -7.99
CA ARG A 73 2.40 -4.36 -8.89
C ARG A 73 2.73 -5.65 -8.16
N ARG A 74 2.43 -6.78 -8.82
CA ARG A 74 2.78 -8.14 -8.39
C ARG A 74 2.33 -8.43 -6.95
N TRP A 75 1.05 -8.19 -6.68
CA TRP A 75 0.44 -8.44 -5.37
C TRP A 75 1.11 -7.65 -4.23
N ASN A 76 1.07 -6.32 -4.32
CA ASN A 76 1.64 -5.40 -3.32
C ASN A 76 3.15 -5.55 -3.05
N TRP A 77 3.95 -5.81 -4.10
CA TRP A 77 5.40 -5.96 -3.97
C TRP A 77 6.22 -4.81 -4.58
N ARG A 78 5.84 -4.32 -5.76
CA ARG A 78 6.59 -3.29 -6.49
C ARG A 78 5.81 -1.98 -6.53
N GLN A 79 6.23 -1.01 -5.71
CA GLN A 79 5.51 0.26 -5.52
C GLN A 79 5.87 1.30 -6.58
N ASP A 80 4.88 2.11 -6.94
CA ASP A 80 4.99 3.21 -7.89
C ASP A 80 5.69 4.43 -7.28
N ALA A 81 6.56 5.08 -8.06
CA ALA A 81 7.30 6.25 -7.62
C ALA A 81 6.42 7.50 -7.36
N ARG A 82 5.22 7.58 -7.95
CA ARG A 82 4.36 8.76 -7.92
C ARG A 82 3.56 8.91 -6.63
N SER A 83 3.42 7.85 -5.84
CA SER A 83 2.65 7.84 -4.59
C SER A 83 3.50 7.59 -3.34
N ILE A 84 4.83 7.66 -3.45
CA ILE A 84 5.73 7.40 -2.32
C ILE A 84 5.48 8.35 -1.16
N LEU A 85 5.65 7.83 0.05
CA LEU A 85 5.71 8.62 1.27
C LEU A 85 6.96 9.49 1.27
N THR A 86 6.80 10.74 1.67
CA THR A 86 7.88 11.71 1.85
C THR A 86 7.81 12.31 3.26
N PRO A 87 8.84 13.04 3.71
CA PRO A 87 8.75 13.79 4.96
C PRO A 87 7.62 14.83 5.00
N ALA A 88 7.07 15.23 3.84
CA ALA A 88 5.94 16.16 3.75
C ALA A 88 4.57 15.46 3.77
N THR A 89 4.52 14.13 3.70
CA THR A 89 3.25 13.39 3.67
C THR A 89 2.51 13.57 5.00
N SER A 90 1.27 14.03 4.93
CA SER A 90 0.39 14.25 6.10
C SER A 90 -0.79 13.29 6.19
N ARG A 91 -1.10 12.63 5.07
CA ARG A 91 -2.19 11.67 4.92
C ARG A 91 -1.67 10.47 4.16
N ALA A 92 -1.75 9.29 4.77
CA ALA A 92 -1.29 8.04 4.16
C ALA A 92 -2.42 7.01 4.15
N ILE A 93 -2.43 6.16 3.14
CA ILE A 93 -3.20 4.91 3.13
C ILE A 93 -2.23 3.76 3.35
N LEU A 94 -2.54 2.87 4.30
CA LEU A 94 -1.76 1.69 4.61
C LEU A 94 -2.58 0.45 4.22
N THR A 95 -1.97 -0.47 3.50
CA THR A 95 -2.54 -1.78 3.19
C THR A 95 -1.78 -2.85 3.96
N ILE A 96 -2.51 -3.73 4.66
CA ILE A 96 -1.94 -4.90 5.35
C ILE A 96 -2.67 -6.13 4.84
N GLN A 97 -1.93 -7.10 4.32
CA GLN A 97 -2.48 -8.32 3.72
C GLN A 97 -1.79 -9.56 4.26
N THR A 98 -2.58 -10.48 4.80
CA THR A 98 -2.14 -11.81 5.26
C THR A 98 -2.30 -12.90 4.20
N ASN A 99 -3.03 -12.63 3.11
CA ASN A 99 -3.32 -13.59 2.04
C ASN A 99 -3.86 -14.94 2.55
N GLY A 100 -4.60 -14.92 3.67
CA GLY A 100 -5.17 -16.10 4.31
C GLY A 100 -4.26 -16.79 5.33
N TRP A 101 -3.12 -16.19 5.69
CA TRP A 101 -2.16 -16.76 6.63
C TRP A 101 -1.74 -15.75 7.72
N GLY A 102 -1.84 -16.14 8.99
CA GLY A 102 -1.56 -15.27 10.12
C GLY A 102 -2.80 -14.53 10.64
N ASP A 103 -2.57 -13.65 11.62
CA ASP A 103 -3.61 -12.92 12.34
C ASP A 103 -3.65 -11.46 11.85
N LEU A 104 -4.61 -11.15 10.97
CA LEU A 104 -4.75 -9.81 10.39
C LEU A 104 -5.17 -8.79 11.45
N ASP A 105 -6.04 -9.16 12.38
CA ASP A 105 -6.52 -8.27 13.42
C ASP A 105 -5.38 -7.87 14.37
N ALA A 106 -4.53 -8.84 14.73
CA ALA A 106 -3.32 -8.56 15.51
C ALA A 106 -2.33 -7.65 14.75
N ALA A 107 -2.09 -7.91 13.47
CA ALA A 107 -1.20 -7.08 12.65
C ALA A 107 -1.72 -5.63 12.52
N VAL A 108 -3.03 -5.47 12.36
CA VAL A 108 -3.70 -4.16 12.34
C VAL A 108 -3.54 -3.46 13.70
N ALA A 109 -3.77 -4.17 14.81
CA ALA A 109 -3.63 -3.61 16.15
C ALA A 109 -2.19 -3.15 16.42
N ASP A 110 -1.19 -3.96 16.05
CA ASP A 110 0.23 -3.60 16.17
C ASP A 110 0.59 -2.37 15.33
N ALA A 111 0.04 -2.27 14.12
CA ALA A 111 0.24 -1.09 13.27
C ALA A 111 -0.37 0.16 13.90
N GLN A 112 -1.57 0.06 14.47
CA GLN A 112 -2.23 1.17 15.17
C GLN A 112 -1.42 1.63 16.39
N ASP A 113 -0.90 0.69 17.20
CA ASP A 113 -0.07 1.01 18.37
C ASP A 113 1.23 1.69 17.96
N LEU A 114 2.01 1.07 17.06
CA LEU A 114 3.31 1.60 16.65
C LEU A 114 3.18 2.96 15.95
N ILE A 115 2.24 3.11 15.02
CA ILE A 115 2.00 4.39 14.33
C ILE A 115 1.49 5.43 15.34
N GLY A 116 0.53 5.07 16.19
CA GLY A 116 -0.01 5.98 17.19
C GLY A 116 1.05 6.47 18.17
N ARG A 117 1.94 5.58 18.62
CA ARG A 117 3.01 5.89 19.58
C ARG A 117 4.14 6.73 18.99
N PHE A 118 4.56 6.43 17.76
CA PHE A 118 5.78 7.04 17.18
C PHE A 118 5.50 8.14 16.16
N CYS A 119 4.31 8.16 15.56
CA CYS A 119 3.93 9.14 14.53
C CYS A 119 2.74 10.02 14.97
N GLY A 120 1.83 9.47 15.79
CA GLY A 120 0.59 10.13 16.19
C GLY A 120 -0.43 10.22 15.06
N GLY A 121 -1.37 11.16 15.17
CA GLY A 121 -2.42 11.41 14.18
C GLY A 121 -3.72 10.65 14.44
N ARG A 122 -4.64 10.71 13.48
CA ARG A 122 -5.92 10.00 13.51
C ARG A 122 -5.82 8.77 12.63
N ILE A 123 -6.22 7.62 13.15
CA ILE A 123 -6.18 6.34 12.44
C ILE A 123 -7.61 5.83 12.31
N ALA A 124 -7.97 5.45 11.09
CA ALA A 124 -9.21 4.77 10.76
C ALA A 124 -8.87 3.47 10.04
N VAL A 125 -9.64 2.42 10.32
CA VAL A 125 -9.39 1.07 9.81
C VAL A 125 -10.69 0.50 9.26
N ALA A 126 -10.58 -0.19 8.13
CA ALA A 126 -11.62 -1.05 7.62
C ALA A 126 -11.00 -2.32 7.02
N ILE A 127 -11.66 -3.46 7.19
CA ILE A 127 -11.19 -4.75 6.72
C ILE A 127 -12.13 -5.24 5.62
N ALA A 128 -11.57 -5.45 4.42
CA ALA A 128 -12.24 -6.12 3.33
C ALA A 128 -11.88 -7.61 3.32
N ASP A 129 -12.87 -8.46 3.06
CA ASP A 129 -12.68 -9.89 2.92
C ASP A 129 -13.51 -10.45 1.75
N ARG A 130 -13.56 -11.77 1.59
CA ARG A 130 -14.31 -12.42 0.51
C ARG A 130 -15.82 -12.15 0.57
N ASN A 131 -16.37 -12.02 1.78
CA ASN A 131 -17.80 -11.83 2.03
C ASN A 131 -18.17 -10.34 2.03
N ASN A 132 -17.21 -9.47 2.35
CA ASN A 132 -17.32 -8.02 2.31
C ASN A 132 -16.14 -7.40 1.52
N PRO A 133 -16.14 -7.50 0.18
CA PRO A 133 -14.99 -7.13 -0.65
C PRO A 133 -14.85 -5.62 -0.90
N SER A 134 -15.70 -4.80 -0.31
CA SER A 134 -15.71 -3.36 -0.48
C SER A 134 -16.01 -2.68 0.84
N VAL A 135 -15.12 -1.77 1.22
CA VAL A 135 -15.21 -1.05 2.49
C VAL A 135 -14.94 0.43 2.27
N THR A 136 -15.39 1.25 3.22
CA THR A 136 -15.06 2.67 3.28
C THR A 136 -14.31 2.93 4.58
N VAL A 137 -13.17 3.61 4.45
CA VAL A 137 -12.40 4.11 5.60
C VAL A 137 -12.91 5.53 5.89
N VAL A 138 -13.47 5.75 7.08
CA VAL A 138 -14.08 7.03 7.51
C VAL A 138 -13.27 7.73 8.60
#